data_AF-A0AAP5LNT9-F1
#
_entry.id   AF-A0AAP5LNT9-F1
#
_cell.length_a   1.000
_cell.length_b   1.000
_cell.length_c   1.000
_cell.angle_alpha   90.00
_cell.angle_beta   90.00
_cell.angle_gamma   90.00
#
_symmetry.space_group_name_H-M   'P 1'
#
loop_
_entity.id
_entity.type
_entity.pdbx_description
1 polymer ?
#
loop_
_entity_poly.entity_id
_entity_poly.type
_entity_poly.pdbx_seq_one_letter_code
_entity_poly.pdbx_strand_id
1 'polypeptide(L)'
;MGLNDNRQSSERRMNMGLPVYRITISSNEYQQLTSNIWSEQFVKGSMQMDGKQIPIRIRYRGGHTRGYAKKSFEIRTASRTYHFNAEYDDPSLIRNALSFRFFESIRVPAPSTKHCVLYLNGQLLGVYLRIEGVKSFFFRQRKIPVRSIFYAINDHAGFAIHSDSSSTDTRTNLLSGYSLIRGKEVDKARLRMFIQQLNAKSRLDLFRFLQTRMDTDNYLRWLCGAVFTGNYDGFDQNYTWYEKTKTRKYGILPWDYEGTWGRNCYGVQVDASLVRIQGYNKLTGKMLAFRRFREQYKKLMRHHLKTAFTEQKIMPIVNRLHHEISEAVEQDPYMKWPMDVFAGEPERIRTYVAERREYLHEKLHQL
;
A
#
# COMPACT_ATOMS: atom_id res chain seq x y z
N MET A 1 -35.49 46.52 15.83
CA MET A 1 -36.25 45.27 16.06
C MET A 1 -36.24 44.45 14.78
N GLY A 2 -35.70 43.22 14.84
CA GLY A 2 -35.81 42.17 13.80
C GLY A 2 -34.84 42.31 12.62
N LEU A 3 -33.56 41.93 12.70
CA LEU A 3 -32.97 40.57 12.60
C LEU A 3 -33.06 39.92 11.20
N ASN A 4 -31.87 39.71 10.62
CA ASN A 4 -31.39 38.51 9.91
C ASN A 4 -32.42 37.46 9.51
N ASP A 5 -32.51 37.15 8.21
CA ASP A 5 -31.99 35.89 7.66
C ASP A 5 -32.33 35.79 6.17
N ASN A 6 -31.33 35.82 5.30
CA ASN A 6 -31.44 35.20 3.96
C ASN A 6 -30.04 35.01 3.35
N ARG A 7 -29.17 34.34 4.11
CA ARG A 7 -27.95 33.69 3.59
C ARG A 7 -28.05 32.17 3.78
N GLN A 8 -29.17 31.59 3.39
CA GLN A 8 -29.37 30.15 3.28
C GLN A 8 -29.97 29.82 1.91
N SER A 9 -29.19 29.93 0.84
CA SER A 9 -29.62 29.41 -0.47
C SER A 9 -28.45 29.21 -1.45
N SER A 10 -27.44 28.42 -1.07
CA SER A 10 -26.60 27.74 -2.08
C SER A 10 -25.78 26.58 -1.53
N GLU A 11 -26.32 25.75 -0.63
CA GLU A 11 -25.78 24.40 -0.46
C GLU A 11 -26.52 23.47 -1.41
N ARG A 12 -26.11 23.45 -2.69
CA ARG A 12 -26.36 22.29 -3.54
C ARG A 12 -25.79 21.10 -2.77
N ARG A 13 -26.66 20.19 -2.30
CA ARG A 13 -26.24 18.84 -1.89
C ARG A 13 -25.57 18.21 -3.10
N MET A 14 -24.26 18.36 -3.19
CA MET A 14 -23.46 17.78 -4.27
C MET A 14 -23.52 16.26 -4.11
N ASN A 15 -24.27 15.62 -4.99
CA ASN A 15 -24.45 14.18 -4.98
C ASN A 15 -23.24 13.54 -5.68
N MET A 16 -22.04 13.70 -5.11
CA MET A 16 -20.76 13.31 -5.72
C MET A 16 -20.57 11.78 -5.89
N GLY A 17 -21.59 10.94 -5.68
CA GLY A 17 -21.52 9.46 -5.76
C GLY A 17 -20.60 8.78 -4.73
N LEU A 18 -19.54 9.46 -4.31
CA LEU A 18 -18.54 9.07 -3.35
C LEU A 18 -19.02 9.34 -1.91
N PRO A 19 -18.62 8.50 -0.94
CA PRO A 19 -18.81 8.81 0.46
C PRO A 19 -18.10 10.11 0.83
N VAL A 20 -18.79 10.96 1.59
CA VAL A 20 -18.24 12.19 2.14
C VAL A 20 -17.90 11.97 3.61
N TYR A 21 -16.66 12.25 3.99
CA TYR A 21 -16.22 12.26 5.39
C TYR A 21 -15.96 13.69 5.84
N ARG A 22 -16.60 14.09 6.93
CA ARG A 22 -16.44 15.42 7.53
C ARG A 22 -15.73 15.29 8.85
N ILE A 23 -14.55 15.87 8.96
CA ILE A 23 -13.74 15.87 10.17
C ILE A 23 -13.86 17.22 10.85
N THR A 24 -14.09 17.21 12.15
CA THR A 24 -14.08 18.40 13.00
C THR A 24 -13.08 18.21 14.12
N ILE A 25 -12.12 19.13 14.23
CA ILE A 25 -11.16 19.24 15.32
C ILE A 25 -11.19 20.68 15.88
N SER A 26 -10.99 20.84 17.18
CA SER A 26 -11.00 22.16 17.83
C SER A 26 -9.81 23.01 17.35
N SER A 27 -9.87 24.33 17.53
CA SER A 27 -8.78 25.24 17.15
C SER A 27 -7.44 24.85 17.80
N ASN A 28 -7.45 24.45 19.08
CA ASN A 28 -6.24 24.03 19.79
C ASN A 28 -5.65 22.73 19.20
N GLU A 29 -6.51 21.74 18.89
CA GLU A 29 -6.09 20.48 18.27
C GLU A 29 -5.61 20.72 16.82
N TYR A 30 -6.24 21.64 16.08
CA TYR A 30 -5.78 22.04 14.74
C TYR A 30 -4.42 22.72 14.78
N GLN A 31 -4.20 23.63 15.73
CA GLN A 31 -2.89 24.26 15.94
C GLN A 31 -1.83 23.23 16.30
N GLN A 32 -2.16 22.25 17.17
CA GLN A 32 -1.25 21.17 17.50
C GLN A 32 -0.94 20.26 16.30
N LEU A 33 -1.94 19.97 15.46
CA LEU A 33 -1.75 19.17 14.25
C LEU A 33 -0.83 19.86 13.25
N THR A 34 -0.95 21.18 13.13
CA THR A 34 -0.26 21.98 12.09
C THR A 34 1.09 22.53 12.53
N SER A 35 1.38 22.61 13.83
CA SER A 35 2.63 23.18 14.36
C SER A 35 3.89 22.39 13.96
N ASN A 36 3.77 21.07 13.80
CA ASN A 36 4.85 20.22 13.33
C ASN A 36 4.30 19.08 12.47
N ILE A 37 4.43 19.21 11.14
CA ILE A 37 3.96 18.21 10.18
C ILE A 37 4.65 16.85 10.33
N TRP A 38 5.83 16.78 10.96
CA TRP A 38 6.58 15.56 11.21
C TRP A 38 6.21 14.87 12.52
N SER A 39 5.33 15.49 13.32
CA SER A 39 4.87 14.92 14.58
C SER A 39 4.13 13.60 14.36
N GLU A 40 4.48 12.59 15.15
CA GLU A 40 3.77 11.32 15.23
C GLU A 40 2.58 11.37 16.20
N GLN A 41 2.38 12.50 16.89
CA GLN A 41 1.33 12.65 17.90
C GLN A 41 -0.05 12.78 17.28
N PHE A 42 -1.00 12.11 17.91
CA PHE A 42 -2.40 12.18 17.51
C PHE A 42 -3.14 13.28 18.26
N VAL A 43 -3.85 14.12 17.51
CA VAL A 43 -4.81 15.09 18.02
C VAL A 43 -6.21 14.47 18.07
N LYS A 44 -7.09 14.99 18.94
CA LYS A 44 -8.47 14.51 19.07
C LYS A 44 -9.40 15.22 18.10
N GLY A 45 -10.44 14.51 17.68
CA GLY A 45 -11.44 15.01 16.75
C GLY A 45 -12.70 14.19 16.71
N SER A 46 -13.59 14.55 15.79
CA SER A 46 -14.74 13.74 15.40
C SER A 46 -14.83 13.64 13.88
N MET A 47 -15.43 12.55 13.39
CA MET A 47 -15.64 12.33 11.97
C MET A 47 -17.08 11.87 11.74
N GLN A 48 -17.76 12.45 10.74
CA GLN A 48 -19.02 11.91 10.25
C GLN A 48 -18.74 10.72 9.32
N MET A 49 -19.26 9.55 9.68
CA MET A 49 -19.14 8.30 8.92
C MET A 49 -20.45 7.52 9.02
N ASP A 50 -20.99 7.09 7.89
CA ASP A 50 -22.23 6.29 7.81
C ASP A 50 -23.42 6.95 8.56
N GLY A 51 -23.56 8.27 8.40
CA GLY A 51 -24.62 9.06 9.05
C GLY A 51 -24.45 9.29 10.56
N LYS A 52 -23.32 8.85 11.15
CA LYS A 52 -23.04 9.02 12.57
C LYS A 52 -21.76 9.82 12.79
N GLN A 53 -21.77 10.67 13.81
CA GLN A 53 -20.55 11.32 14.29
C GLN A 53 -19.84 10.37 15.25
N ILE A 54 -18.57 10.07 14.96
CA ILE A 54 -17.74 9.19 15.78
C ILE A 54 -16.49 9.92 16.29
N PRO A 55 -16.06 9.68 17.55
CA PRO A 55 -14.80 10.22 18.04
C PRO A 55 -13.62 9.57 17.29
N ILE A 56 -12.63 10.40 16.96
CA ILE A 56 -11.42 9.96 16.28
C ILE A 56 -10.17 10.56 16.90
N ARG A 57 -9.04 9.92 16.60
CA ARG A 57 -7.71 10.49 16.73
C ARG A 57 -7.11 10.62 15.34
N ILE A 58 -6.56 11.78 15.00
CA ILE A 58 -6.01 12.09 13.68
C ILE A 58 -4.57 12.59 13.79
N ARG A 59 -3.76 12.26 12.78
CA ARG A 59 -2.42 12.85 12.55
C ARG A 59 -2.11 12.82 11.06
N TYR A 60 -1.10 13.58 10.64
CA TYR A 60 -0.52 13.40 9.31
C TYR A 60 0.17 12.04 9.17
N ARG A 61 0.17 11.49 7.96
CA ARG A 61 0.88 10.23 7.64
C ARG A 61 1.77 10.37 6.42
N GLY A 62 2.69 9.41 6.28
CA GLY A 62 3.64 9.30 5.18
C GLY A 62 5.04 9.76 5.57
N GLY A 63 5.96 9.71 4.62
CA GLY A 63 7.31 10.27 4.74
C GLY A 63 7.34 11.67 4.14
N HIS A 64 8.01 11.83 3.00
CA HIS A 64 8.10 13.09 2.26
C HIS A 64 6.72 13.69 1.90
N THR A 65 5.69 12.86 1.73
CA THR A 65 4.32 13.29 1.39
C THR A 65 3.68 14.23 2.43
N ARG A 66 4.22 14.31 3.65
CA ARG A 66 3.78 15.29 4.65
C ARG A 66 4.09 16.72 4.23
N GLY A 67 5.08 16.93 3.36
CA GLY A 67 5.42 18.25 2.82
C GLY A 67 4.43 18.76 1.78
N TYR A 68 3.60 17.91 1.18
CA TYR A 68 2.69 18.30 0.10
C TYR A 68 1.56 19.20 0.55
N ALA A 69 1.08 20.05 -0.37
CA ALA A 69 -0.08 20.91 -0.12
C ALA A 69 -1.29 20.08 0.37
N LYS A 70 -1.58 18.98 -0.34
CA LYS A 70 -2.61 18.02 0.03
C LYS A 70 -2.06 16.97 1.00
N LYS A 71 -2.33 17.15 2.29
CA LYS A 71 -1.84 16.27 3.36
C LYS A 71 -2.60 14.94 3.37
N SER A 72 -1.90 13.85 3.72
CA SER A 72 -2.52 12.54 4.00
C SER A 72 -2.67 12.32 5.51
N PHE A 73 -3.66 11.53 5.93
CA PHE A 73 -3.99 11.34 7.35
C PHE A 73 -4.01 9.87 7.78
N GLU A 74 -3.52 9.58 8.98
CA GLU A 74 -3.89 8.36 9.71
C GLU A 74 -5.00 8.72 10.71
N ILE A 75 -6.12 8.02 10.62
CA ILE A 75 -7.28 8.23 11.48
C ILE A 75 -7.58 6.96 12.24
N ARG A 76 -7.67 7.07 13.56
CA ARG A 76 -8.01 5.97 14.47
C ARG A 76 -9.36 6.23 15.11
N THR A 77 -10.25 5.24 15.00
CA THR A 77 -11.47 5.14 15.78
C THR A 77 -11.22 4.24 16.99
N ALA A 78 -12.24 3.99 17.81
CA ALA A 78 -12.15 3.05 18.93
C ALA A 78 -11.73 1.62 18.50
N SER A 79 -12.05 1.20 17.27
CA SER A 79 -11.87 -0.19 16.83
C SER A 79 -11.07 -0.36 15.53
N ARG A 80 -10.83 0.72 14.78
CA ARG A 80 -10.24 0.66 13.44
C ARG A 80 -9.19 1.74 13.22
N THR A 81 -8.24 1.45 12.34
CA THR A 81 -7.31 2.43 11.78
C THR A 81 -7.60 2.52 10.29
N TYR A 82 -7.70 3.74 9.79
CA TYR A 82 -7.81 4.05 8.37
C TYR A 82 -6.69 4.98 7.97
N HIS A 83 -6.24 4.85 6.73
CA HIS A 83 -5.32 5.78 6.11
C HIS A 83 -6.08 6.51 5.01
N PHE A 84 -6.13 7.82 5.07
CA PHE A 84 -6.73 8.67 4.03
C PHE A 84 -5.56 9.25 3.24
N ASN A 85 -5.30 8.64 2.09
CA ASN A 85 -4.22 9.04 1.21
C ASN A 85 -4.72 10.08 0.21
N ALA A 86 -3.93 11.14 0.06
CA ALA A 86 -4.14 12.15 -0.98
C ALA A 86 -3.86 11.59 -2.38
N GLU A 87 -3.05 10.52 -2.49
CA GLU A 87 -2.56 9.94 -3.75
C GLU A 87 -1.94 11.01 -4.67
N TYR A 88 -1.29 12.03 -4.07
CA TYR A 88 -0.97 13.31 -4.70
C TYR A 88 -0.05 13.21 -5.93
N ASP A 89 0.90 12.27 -5.93
CA ASP A 89 1.79 12.04 -7.07
C ASP A 89 1.21 11.12 -8.12
N ASP A 90 0.16 10.37 -7.82
CA ASP A 90 -0.52 9.52 -8.79
C ASP A 90 -1.52 10.36 -9.60
N PRO A 91 -1.25 10.68 -10.88
CA PRO A 91 -2.18 11.46 -11.71
C PRO A 91 -3.53 10.79 -11.91
N SER A 92 -3.65 9.49 -11.64
CA SER A 92 -4.91 8.75 -11.80
C SER A 92 -5.71 8.66 -10.49
N LEU A 93 -5.06 8.87 -9.34
CA LEU A 93 -5.57 8.63 -7.99
C LEU A 93 -6.06 7.18 -7.73
N ILE A 94 -5.84 6.23 -8.65
CA ILE A 94 -6.42 4.87 -8.58
C ILE A 94 -5.37 3.76 -8.52
N ARG A 95 -4.08 4.02 -8.73
CA ARG A 95 -3.05 2.96 -8.85
C ARG A 95 -2.93 2.09 -7.61
N ASN A 96 -2.94 2.72 -6.44
CA ASN A 96 -2.87 2.02 -5.16
C ASN A 96 -4.09 1.09 -4.96
N ALA A 97 -5.29 1.61 -5.26
CA ALA A 97 -6.54 0.84 -5.21
C ALA A 97 -6.55 -0.32 -6.21
N LEU A 98 -6.16 -0.06 -7.46
CA LEU A 98 -6.08 -1.05 -8.53
C LEU A 98 -5.09 -2.17 -8.17
N SER A 99 -3.92 -1.80 -7.65
CA SER A 99 -2.89 -2.73 -7.19
C SER A 99 -3.44 -3.66 -6.10
N PHE A 100 -4.04 -3.14 -5.04
CA PHE A 100 -4.57 -3.99 -3.97
C PHE A 100 -5.67 -4.94 -4.47
N ARG A 101 -6.57 -4.47 -5.34
CA ARG A 101 -7.56 -5.36 -5.98
C ARG A 101 -6.89 -6.44 -6.83
N PHE A 102 -5.81 -6.12 -7.54
CA PHE A 102 -5.05 -7.09 -8.30
C PHE A 102 -4.41 -8.16 -7.39
N PHE A 103 -3.80 -7.77 -6.27
CA PHE A 103 -3.26 -8.72 -5.28
C PHE A 103 -4.35 -9.66 -4.73
N GLU A 104 -5.53 -9.14 -4.40
CA GLU A 104 -6.66 -9.98 -3.96
C GLU A 104 -7.07 -10.98 -5.06
N SER A 105 -7.10 -10.55 -6.32
CA SER A 105 -7.46 -11.42 -7.46
C SER A 105 -6.51 -12.61 -7.64
N ILE A 106 -5.24 -12.46 -7.24
CA ILE A 106 -4.23 -13.52 -7.28
C ILE A 106 -4.04 -14.24 -5.94
N ARG A 107 -4.98 -14.01 -4.99
CA ARG A 107 -5.06 -14.61 -3.65
C ARG A 107 -3.96 -14.21 -2.68
N VAL A 108 -3.44 -12.99 -2.82
CA VAL A 108 -2.63 -12.34 -1.79
C VAL A 108 -3.55 -11.43 -0.97
N PRO A 109 -3.63 -11.56 0.35
CA PRO A 109 -4.39 -10.63 1.18
C PRO A 109 -3.89 -9.20 0.93
N ALA A 110 -4.78 -8.25 0.66
CA ALA A 110 -4.40 -6.84 0.50
C ALA A 110 -5.42 -5.94 1.20
N PRO A 111 -5.03 -4.69 1.57
CA PRO A 111 -5.93 -3.73 2.20
C PRO A 111 -7.14 -3.43 1.33
N SER A 112 -8.33 -3.36 1.93
CA SER A 112 -9.49 -2.82 1.24
C SER A 112 -9.38 -1.29 1.08
N THR A 113 -9.89 -0.78 -0.02
CA THR A 113 -9.85 0.66 -0.33
C THR A 113 -11.24 1.20 -0.68
N LYS A 114 -11.41 2.50 -0.49
CA LYS A 114 -12.61 3.24 -0.93
C LYS A 114 -12.24 4.69 -1.23
N HIS A 115 -12.46 5.14 -2.46
CA HIS A 115 -12.38 6.57 -2.78
C HIS A 115 -13.48 7.34 -2.04
N CYS A 116 -13.17 8.58 -1.66
CA CYS A 116 -14.04 9.41 -0.87
C CYS A 116 -13.70 10.89 -1.01
N VAL A 117 -14.63 11.76 -0.61
CA VAL A 117 -14.38 13.19 -0.47
C VAL A 117 -14.16 13.52 0.99
N LEU A 118 -13.10 14.27 1.28
CA LEU A 118 -12.72 14.63 2.64
C LEU A 118 -12.93 16.11 2.91
N TYR A 119 -13.50 16.43 4.06
CA TYR A 119 -13.56 17.79 4.60
C TYR A 119 -12.89 17.82 5.98
N LEU A 120 -12.18 18.92 6.27
CA LEU A 120 -11.60 19.20 7.58
C LEU A 120 -12.04 20.59 8.03
N ASN A 121 -12.71 20.68 9.17
CA ASN A 121 -13.24 21.92 9.74
C ASN A 121 -14.08 22.74 8.73
N GLY A 122 -14.90 22.04 7.93
CA GLY A 122 -15.76 22.65 6.91
C GLY A 122 -15.07 22.91 5.56
N GLN A 123 -13.74 22.89 5.50
CA GLN A 123 -13.00 23.08 4.26
C GLN A 123 -12.92 21.78 3.44
N LEU A 124 -13.24 21.87 2.14
CA LEU A 124 -13.07 20.78 1.19
C LEU A 124 -11.57 20.51 0.99
N LEU A 125 -11.15 19.27 1.24
CA LEU A 125 -9.79 18.79 0.95
C LEU A 125 -9.72 18.00 -0.36
N GLY A 126 -10.86 17.67 -0.99
CA GLY A 126 -10.93 16.96 -2.26
C GLY A 126 -11.04 15.44 -2.14
N VAL A 127 -10.61 14.73 -3.18
CA VAL A 127 -10.65 13.28 -3.33
C VAL A 127 -9.51 12.62 -2.57
N TYR A 128 -9.83 11.58 -1.81
CA TYR A 128 -8.90 10.76 -1.03
C TYR A 128 -9.17 9.28 -1.24
N LEU A 129 -8.12 8.48 -1.14
CA LEU A 129 -8.24 7.02 -1.02
C LEU A 129 -8.23 6.62 0.46
N ARG A 130 -9.36 6.12 0.97
CA ARG A 130 -9.43 5.51 2.30
C ARG A 130 -8.98 4.06 2.24
N ILE A 131 -7.88 3.73 2.92
CA ILE A 131 -7.25 2.41 2.96
C ILE A 131 -7.42 1.79 4.35
N GLU A 132 -7.78 0.52 4.41
CA GLU A 132 -7.84 -0.30 5.63
C GLU A 132 -6.45 -0.44 6.29
N GLY A 133 -6.34 -0.13 7.58
CA GLY A 133 -5.10 -0.35 8.32
C GLY A 133 -4.80 -1.83 8.54
N VAL A 134 -3.59 -2.27 8.18
CA VAL A 134 -3.12 -3.66 8.31
C VAL A 134 -2.71 -3.99 9.75
N LYS A 135 -3.71 -4.00 10.63
CA LYS A 135 -3.55 -4.32 12.06
C LYS A 135 -4.33 -5.59 12.41
N SER A 136 -4.44 -5.89 13.70
CA SER A 136 -5.18 -7.05 14.22
C SER A 136 -6.58 -7.26 13.62
N PHE A 137 -7.30 -6.17 13.29
CA PHE A 137 -8.63 -6.24 12.68
C PHE A 137 -8.60 -6.83 11.26
N PHE A 138 -7.68 -6.36 10.41
CA PHE A 138 -7.49 -6.84 9.03
C PHE A 138 -7.35 -8.37 8.97
N PHE A 139 -6.47 -8.90 9.82
CA PHE A 139 -6.18 -10.33 9.90
C PHE A 139 -7.35 -11.14 10.46
N ARG A 140 -8.07 -10.59 11.45
CA ARG A 140 -9.25 -11.25 12.04
C ARG A 140 -10.38 -11.40 11.02
N GLN A 141 -10.68 -10.35 10.25
CA GLN A 141 -11.73 -10.39 9.22
C GLN A 141 -11.43 -11.45 8.15
N ARG A 142 -10.16 -11.63 7.80
CA ARG A 142 -9.71 -12.61 6.81
C ARG A 142 -9.46 -14.00 7.40
N LYS A 143 -9.75 -14.21 8.69
CA LYS A 143 -9.51 -15.48 9.42
C LYS A 143 -8.05 -15.96 9.33
N ILE A 144 -7.09 -15.03 9.31
CA ILE A 144 -5.66 -15.31 9.29
C ILE A 144 -5.11 -15.05 10.71
N PRO A 145 -5.01 -16.06 11.57
CA PRO A 145 -4.48 -15.85 12.92
C PRO A 145 -2.99 -15.53 12.84
N VAL A 146 -2.62 -14.34 13.34
CA VAL A 146 -1.24 -13.87 13.35
C VAL A 146 -0.72 -13.66 14.77
N ARG A 147 0.55 -13.97 14.96
CA ARG A 147 1.28 -13.68 16.18
C ARG A 147 1.86 -12.28 16.14
N SER A 148 2.56 -11.97 15.05
CA SER A 148 3.24 -10.69 14.86
C SER A 148 3.01 -10.10 13.49
N ILE A 149 3.11 -8.78 13.44
CA ILE A 149 2.95 -7.94 12.26
C ILE A 149 4.09 -6.91 12.28
N PHE A 150 4.85 -6.86 11.20
CA PHE A 150 5.93 -5.90 10.98
C PHE A 150 5.65 -5.13 9.69
N TYR A 151 5.71 -3.82 9.74
CA TYR A 151 5.73 -3.00 8.53
C TYR A 151 7.16 -2.80 8.08
N ALA A 152 7.43 -2.95 6.78
CA ALA A 152 8.64 -2.46 6.15
C ALA A 152 8.49 -0.95 5.96
N ILE A 153 9.38 -0.16 6.59
CA ILE A 153 9.24 1.29 6.70
C ILE A 153 10.35 2.08 5.97
N ASN A 154 11.39 1.41 5.49
CA ASN A 154 12.44 1.94 4.63
C ASN A 154 13.19 0.79 3.92
N ASP A 155 14.15 1.14 3.08
CA ASP A 155 14.98 0.28 2.24
C ASP A 155 15.88 -0.73 2.97
N HIS A 156 16.09 -0.60 4.29
CA HIS A 156 16.79 -1.63 5.08
C HIS A 156 15.92 -2.90 5.31
N ALA A 157 14.71 -2.97 4.79
CA ALA A 157 13.86 -4.14 4.86
C ALA A 157 14.05 -5.13 3.68
N GLY A 158 15.20 -5.12 3.00
CA GLY A 158 15.52 -6.03 1.88
C GLY A 158 15.96 -7.47 2.24
N PHE A 159 15.77 -7.89 3.50
CA PHE A 159 16.20 -9.19 4.05
C PHE A 159 17.72 -9.47 3.97
N ALA A 160 18.53 -8.45 3.71
CA ALA A 160 19.99 -8.54 3.69
C ALA A 160 20.59 -8.16 5.06
N ILE A 161 21.86 -8.50 5.26
CA ILE A 161 22.67 -7.98 6.36
C ILE A 161 23.51 -6.85 5.76
N HIS A 162 23.26 -5.62 6.18
CA HIS A 162 24.07 -4.46 5.79
C HIS A 162 25.23 -4.34 6.78
N SER A 163 26.47 -4.29 6.27
CA SER A 163 27.68 -4.11 7.09
C SER A 163 27.93 -2.67 7.51
N ASP A 164 27.26 -1.71 6.87
CA ASP A 164 27.43 -0.29 7.15
C ASP A 164 26.38 0.22 8.14
N SER A 165 26.77 0.28 9.40
CA SER A 165 26.56 1.49 10.19
C SER A 165 27.67 1.55 11.21
N SER A 166 28.21 2.75 11.41
CA SER A 166 29.16 3.17 12.44
C SER A 166 28.70 2.94 13.89
N SER A 167 27.80 1.98 14.13
CA SER A 167 27.29 1.60 15.45
C SER A 167 27.87 0.25 15.86
N THR A 168 28.54 0.23 17.01
CA THR A 168 29.10 -0.97 17.65
C THR A 168 28.05 -1.98 18.17
N ASP A 169 26.76 -1.74 17.94
CA ASP A 169 25.67 -2.64 18.33
C ASP A 169 24.99 -3.34 17.13
N THR A 170 25.53 -4.50 16.78
CA THR A 170 25.05 -5.38 15.69
C THR A 170 23.62 -5.91 15.88
N ARG A 171 23.00 -5.78 17.06
CA ARG A 171 21.60 -6.22 17.29
C ARG A 171 20.56 -5.20 16.82
N THR A 172 20.93 -3.93 16.72
CA THR A 172 20.00 -2.81 16.51
C THR A 172 19.89 -2.43 15.02
N ASN A 173 20.89 -2.77 14.20
CA ASN A 173 20.89 -2.49 12.76
C ASN A 173 19.96 -3.42 11.95
N LEU A 174 19.92 -4.74 12.23
CA LEU A 174 19.19 -5.71 11.38
C LEU A 174 17.67 -5.50 11.23
N LEU A 175 17.03 -4.74 12.14
CA LEU A 175 15.60 -4.44 12.09
C LEU A 175 15.30 -2.96 11.85
N SER A 176 16.28 -2.15 11.45
CA SER A 176 16.13 -0.71 11.20
C SER A 176 15.06 -0.38 10.15
N GLY A 177 14.84 -1.31 9.20
CA GLY A 177 13.79 -1.22 8.19
C GLY A 177 12.40 -1.68 8.64
N TYR A 178 12.24 -2.15 9.88
CA TYR A 178 11.00 -2.79 10.34
C TYR A 178 10.40 -2.12 11.57
N SER A 179 9.10 -1.81 11.51
CA SER A 179 8.32 -1.39 12.67
C SER A 179 7.42 -2.52 13.18
N LEU A 180 7.53 -2.87 14.47
CA LEU A 180 6.66 -3.87 15.10
C LEU A 180 5.29 -3.25 15.40
N ILE A 181 4.26 -3.70 14.67
CA ILE A 181 2.87 -3.22 14.82
C ILE A 181 2.07 -4.07 15.80
N ARG A 182 2.34 -5.37 15.82
CA ARG A 182 1.76 -6.34 16.77
C ARG A 182 2.83 -7.37 17.11
N GLY A 183 2.97 -7.69 18.39
CA GLY A 183 3.89 -8.71 18.89
C GLY A 183 4.63 -8.20 20.12
N LYS A 184 5.69 -8.91 20.50
CA LYS A 184 6.57 -8.58 21.63
C LYS A 184 8.04 -8.60 21.20
N GLU A 185 8.98 -8.28 22.09
CA GLU A 185 10.42 -8.34 21.80
C GLU A 185 10.89 -9.72 21.30
N VAL A 186 10.27 -10.79 21.80
CA VAL A 186 10.56 -12.14 21.33
C VAL A 186 10.15 -12.37 19.86
N ASP A 187 9.19 -11.59 19.33
CA ASP A 187 8.87 -11.59 17.89
C ASP A 187 9.96 -10.90 17.07
N LYS A 188 10.48 -9.75 17.54
CA LYS A 188 11.63 -9.07 16.92
C LYS A 188 12.85 -10.00 16.88
N ALA A 189 13.14 -10.68 18.00
CA ALA A 189 14.24 -11.65 18.06
C ALA A 189 14.10 -12.78 17.00
N ARG A 190 12.88 -13.25 16.76
CA ARG A 190 12.63 -14.26 15.71
C ARG A 190 12.78 -13.74 14.30
N LEU A 191 12.34 -12.51 14.02
CA LEU A 191 12.56 -11.89 12.71
C LEU A 191 14.07 -11.70 12.47
N ARG A 192 14.82 -11.21 13.46
CA ARG A 192 16.27 -11.10 13.39
C ARG A 192 16.92 -12.45 13.09
N MET A 193 16.53 -13.48 13.84
CA MET A 193 17.02 -14.85 13.62
C MET A 193 16.63 -15.40 12.25
N PHE A 194 15.44 -15.07 11.73
CA PHE A 194 15.03 -15.43 10.39
C PHE A 194 15.96 -14.81 9.34
N ILE A 195 16.25 -13.50 9.43
CA ILE A 195 17.15 -12.80 8.51
C ILE A 195 18.57 -13.38 8.60
N GLN A 196 19.07 -13.62 9.81
CA GLN A 196 20.40 -14.22 10.02
C GLN A 196 20.50 -15.61 9.40
N GLN A 197 19.53 -16.50 9.67
CA GLN A 197 19.51 -17.85 9.11
C GLN A 197 19.30 -17.85 7.59
N LEU A 198 18.46 -16.95 7.09
CA LEU A 198 18.28 -16.74 5.65
C LEU A 198 19.63 -16.43 5.01
N ASN A 199 20.43 -15.54 5.59
CA ASN A 199 21.72 -15.13 5.04
C ASN A 199 22.81 -16.20 5.20
N ALA A 200 22.86 -16.90 6.33
CA ALA A 200 23.89 -17.90 6.64
C ALA A 200 23.67 -19.27 5.96
N LYS A 201 22.43 -19.75 5.83
CA LYS A 201 22.15 -21.08 5.27
C LYS A 201 22.33 -21.12 3.75
N SER A 202 22.71 -22.28 3.24
CA SER A 202 22.85 -22.56 1.81
C SER A 202 22.31 -23.97 1.46
N ARG A 203 22.20 -24.25 0.15
CA ARG A 203 21.84 -25.58 -0.39
C ARG A 203 20.61 -26.19 0.29
N LEU A 204 20.69 -27.46 0.69
CA LEU A 204 19.56 -28.22 1.23
C LEU A 204 19.04 -27.66 2.57
N ASP A 205 19.93 -27.12 3.41
CA ASP A 205 19.53 -26.52 4.69
C ASP A 205 18.73 -25.24 4.50
N LEU A 206 19.13 -24.41 3.54
CA LEU A 206 18.35 -23.23 3.16
C LEU A 206 16.99 -23.64 2.60
N PHE A 207 16.94 -24.66 1.73
CA PHE A 207 15.68 -25.15 1.17
C PHE A 207 14.71 -25.62 2.27
N ARG A 208 15.17 -26.44 3.21
CA ARG A 208 14.37 -26.91 4.36
C ARG A 208 13.95 -25.75 5.27
N PHE A 209 14.84 -24.79 5.52
CA PHE A 209 14.54 -23.59 6.29
C PHE A 209 13.42 -22.76 5.64
N LEU A 210 13.51 -22.50 4.33
CA LEU A 210 12.48 -21.77 3.60
C LEU A 210 11.15 -22.53 3.64
N GLN A 211 11.13 -23.84 3.41
CA GLN A 211 9.89 -24.63 3.46
C GLN A 211 9.22 -24.64 4.85
N THR A 212 10.01 -24.59 5.92
CA THR A 212 9.48 -24.61 7.30
C THR A 212 9.08 -23.23 7.80
N ARG A 213 9.76 -22.17 7.37
CA ARG A 213 9.55 -20.81 7.88
C ARG A 213 8.76 -19.89 6.95
N MET A 214 8.60 -20.24 5.68
CA MET A 214 7.85 -19.42 4.70
C MET A 214 6.54 -20.07 4.29
N ASP A 215 5.52 -19.23 4.14
CA ASP A 215 4.40 -19.52 3.26
C ASP A 215 4.84 -19.22 1.81
N THR A 216 5.44 -20.23 1.18
CA THR A 216 6.05 -20.07 -0.14
C THR A 216 5.03 -19.79 -1.23
N ASP A 217 3.79 -20.30 -1.12
CA ASP A 217 2.74 -19.99 -2.10
C ASP A 217 2.30 -18.52 -2.00
N ASN A 218 2.05 -18.03 -0.78
CA ASN A 218 1.75 -16.61 -0.57
C ASN A 218 2.87 -15.70 -1.07
N TYR A 219 4.14 -16.02 -0.75
CA TYR A 219 5.28 -15.22 -1.19
C TYR A 219 5.43 -15.20 -2.72
N LEU A 220 5.32 -16.35 -3.38
CA LEU A 220 5.45 -16.41 -4.84
C LEU A 220 4.28 -15.71 -5.57
N ARG A 221 3.08 -15.72 -5.00
CA ARG A 221 1.95 -14.91 -5.50
C ARG A 221 2.17 -13.42 -5.29
N TRP A 222 2.71 -13.03 -4.14
CA TRP A 222 3.09 -11.64 -3.90
C TRP A 222 4.16 -11.18 -4.88
N LEU A 223 5.16 -12.02 -5.14
CA LEU A 223 6.19 -11.76 -6.14
C LEU A 223 5.58 -11.56 -7.54
N CYS A 224 4.63 -12.41 -7.94
CA CYS A 224 3.85 -12.19 -9.16
C CYS A 224 3.21 -10.79 -9.15
N GLY A 225 2.54 -10.43 -8.05
CA GLY A 225 1.90 -9.13 -7.86
C GLY A 225 2.85 -7.94 -8.03
N ALA A 226 3.98 -7.95 -7.33
CA ALA A 226 5.00 -6.91 -7.42
C ALA A 226 5.56 -6.79 -8.84
N VAL A 227 5.83 -7.92 -9.50
CA VAL A 227 6.33 -7.96 -10.88
C VAL A 227 5.26 -7.48 -11.87
N PHE A 228 4.01 -7.93 -11.79
CA PHE A 228 2.96 -7.48 -12.71
C PHE A 228 2.64 -5.99 -12.58
N THR A 229 2.52 -5.49 -11.35
CA THR A 229 2.20 -4.07 -11.09
C THR A 229 3.37 -3.13 -11.34
N GLY A 230 4.61 -3.64 -11.29
CA GLY A 230 5.81 -2.86 -11.57
C GLY A 230 6.28 -2.00 -10.40
N ASN A 231 5.92 -2.36 -9.16
CA ASN A 231 6.39 -1.65 -7.97
C ASN A 231 7.88 -1.94 -7.74
N TYR A 232 8.75 -1.02 -8.15
CA TYR A 232 10.20 -1.16 -8.00
C TYR A 232 10.65 -1.14 -6.53
N ASP A 233 10.06 -0.25 -5.74
CA ASP A 233 10.38 -0.10 -4.31
C ASP A 233 9.78 -1.22 -3.45
N GLY A 234 8.79 -1.94 -3.99
CA GLY A 234 8.02 -2.98 -3.30
C GLY A 234 8.83 -4.16 -2.76
N PHE A 235 10.10 -4.31 -3.13
CA PHE A 235 10.92 -5.47 -2.74
C PHE A 235 11.69 -5.25 -1.45
N ASP A 236 12.06 -4.01 -1.16
CA ASP A 236 12.87 -3.62 -0.01
C ASP A 236 12.10 -2.69 0.95
N GLN A 237 10.93 -2.20 0.54
CA GLN A 237 9.95 -1.49 1.36
C GLN A 237 8.53 -1.78 0.85
N ASN A 238 7.50 -1.05 1.30
CA ASN A 238 6.15 -1.15 0.72
C ASN A 238 5.50 -2.54 0.86
N TYR A 239 5.74 -3.20 2.00
CA TYR A 239 5.07 -4.45 2.36
C TYR A 239 4.87 -4.60 3.86
N THR A 240 3.94 -5.49 4.23
CA THR A 240 3.79 -5.97 5.61
C THR A 240 4.21 -7.43 5.70
N TRP A 241 5.06 -7.72 6.67
CA TRP A 241 5.52 -9.05 7.03
C TRP A 241 4.77 -9.54 8.26
N TYR A 242 4.21 -10.74 8.21
CA TYR A 242 3.43 -11.28 9.33
C TYR A 242 3.73 -12.74 9.59
N GLU A 243 3.63 -13.16 10.86
CA GLU A 243 3.83 -14.55 11.24
C GLU A 243 2.52 -15.22 11.65
N LYS A 244 2.18 -16.33 10.98
CA LYS A 244 0.99 -17.11 11.28
C LYS A 244 1.12 -17.83 12.63
N THR A 245 0.06 -17.78 13.45
CA THR A 245 0.07 -18.37 14.79
C THR A 245 0.28 -19.88 14.78
N LYS A 246 -0.45 -20.60 13.91
CA LYS A 246 -0.47 -22.08 13.89
C LYS A 246 0.78 -22.67 13.23
N THR A 247 1.05 -22.26 11.99
CA THR A 247 2.14 -22.84 11.19
C THR A 247 3.51 -22.25 11.51
N ARG A 248 3.57 -21.13 12.23
CA ARG A 248 4.79 -20.35 12.48
C ARG A 248 5.50 -19.88 11.21
N LYS A 249 4.80 -19.89 10.08
CA LYS A 249 5.31 -19.43 8.79
C LYS A 249 5.07 -17.93 8.63
N TYR A 250 6.03 -17.28 7.99
CA TYR A 250 5.89 -15.91 7.56
C TYR A 250 5.13 -15.81 6.24
N GLY A 251 4.29 -14.79 6.14
CA GLY A 251 3.66 -14.35 4.91
C GLY A 251 3.89 -12.86 4.70
N ILE A 252 3.53 -12.41 3.50
CA ILE A 252 3.73 -11.05 3.02
C ILE A 252 2.45 -10.53 2.36
N LEU A 253 2.25 -9.23 2.43
CA LEU A 253 1.18 -8.51 1.74
C LEU A 253 1.66 -7.12 1.29
N PRO A 254 1.05 -6.54 0.24
CA PRO A 254 1.46 -5.25 -0.31
C PRO A 254 1.05 -4.06 0.56
N TRP A 255 1.80 -2.96 0.47
CA TRP A 255 1.49 -1.64 1.04
C TRP A 255 2.11 -0.54 0.17
N ASP A 256 1.54 0.67 0.03
CA ASP A 256 2.05 1.75 -0.85
C ASP A 256 2.39 1.29 -2.28
N TYR A 257 1.34 1.09 -3.09
CA TYR A 257 1.44 0.65 -4.49
C TYR A 257 0.98 1.74 -5.48
N GLU A 258 1.18 3.01 -5.15
CA GLU A 258 0.95 4.14 -6.06
C GLU A 258 1.99 4.22 -7.18
N GLY A 259 3.26 3.88 -6.90
CA GLY A 259 4.34 3.81 -7.90
C GLY A 259 4.27 2.52 -8.75
N THR A 260 3.21 2.39 -9.55
CA THR A 260 2.91 1.19 -10.36
C THR A 260 2.27 1.55 -11.70
N TRP A 261 1.94 0.54 -12.51
CA TRP A 261 1.16 0.69 -13.74
C TRP A 261 1.73 1.76 -14.69
N GLY A 262 3.04 1.67 -14.95
CA GLY A 262 3.76 2.52 -15.90
C GLY A 262 4.19 3.89 -15.36
N ARG A 263 4.10 4.12 -14.03
CA ARG A 263 4.67 5.29 -13.34
C ARG A 263 5.45 4.90 -12.08
N ASN A 264 6.44 5.69 -11.68
CA ASN A 264 7.13 5.55 -10.40
C ASN A 264 6.37 6.27 -9.26
N CYS A 265 6.91 6.23 -8.04
CA CYS A 265 6.31 6.83 -6.85
C CYS A 265 6.17 8.37 -6.89
N TYR A 266 6.82 9.05 -7.84
CA TYR A 266 6.69 10.49 -8.09
C TYR A 266 5.76 10.83 -9.26
N GLY A 267 5.07 9.83 -9.81
CA GLY A 267 4.18 9.98 -10.95
C GLY A 267 4.89 10.11 -12.30
N VAL A 268 6.21 9.90 -12.37
CA VAL A 268 6.96 9.94 -13.63
C VAL A 268 6.74 8.65 -14.41
N GLN A 269 6.54 8.74 -15.73
CA GLN A 269 6.40 7.55 -16.57
C GLN A 269 7.67 6.72 -16.57
N VAL A 270 7.51 5.40 -16.52
CA VAL A 270 8.62 4.45 -16.55
C VAL A 270 8.35 3.34 -17.55
N ASP A 271 9.41 2.71 -17.99
CA ASP A 271 9.36 1.58 -18.91
C ASP A 271 8.68 0.36 -18.25
N ALA A 272 7.89 -0.38 -19.03
CA ALA A 272 7.21 -1.58 -18.55
C ALA A 272 8.19 -2.67 -18.09
N SER A 273 9.46 -2.64 -18.48
CA SER A 273 10.53 -3.54 -18.06
C SER A 273 11.24 -3.15 -16.76
N LEU A 274 10.90 -2.01 -16.13
CA LEU A 274 11.56 -1.48 -14.92
C LEU A 274 11.80 -2.54 -13.85
N VAL A 275 10.81 -3.40 -13.62
CA VAL A 275 10.93 -4.56 -12.72
C VAL A 275 11.22 -5.81 -13.53
N ARG A 276 12.35 -6.47 -13.30
CA ARG A 276 12.65 -7.74 -13.99
C ARG A 276 11.75 -8.90 -13.53
N ILE A 277 11.58 -9.93 -14.37
CA ILE A 277 10.69 -11.07 -14.07
C ILE A 277 11.07 -11.81 -12.76
N GLN A 278 12.35 -11.85 -12.39
CA GLN A 278 12.83 -12.46 -11.15
C GLN A 278 12.53 -11.60 -9.92
N GLY A 279 12.19 -10.32 -10.08
CA GLY A 279 12.12 -9.36 -8.98
C GLY A 279 13.48 -9.08 -8.32
N TYR A 280 13.42 -8.52 -7.10
CA TYR A 280 14.58 -8.09 -6.33
C TYR A 280 14.51 -8.61 -4.87
N ASN A 281 15.43 -8.12 -4.04
CA ASN A 281 15.74 -8.53 -2.67
C ASN A 281 16.42 -9.90 -2.48
N LYS A 282 17.02 -10.06 -1.30
CA LYS A 282 17.82 -11.24 -0.93
C LYS A 282 16.98 -12.52 -0.84
N LEU A 283 15.77 -12.41 -0.30
CA LEU A 283 14.89 -13.55 -0.10
C LEU A 283 14.41 -14.13 -1.44
N THR A 284 13.98 -13.29 -2.36
CA THR A 284 13.59 -13.69 -3.72
C THR A 284 14.74 -14.40 -4.42
N GLY A 285 15.95 -13.82 -4.40
CA GLY A 285 17.13 -14.45 -4.99
C GLY A 285 17.43 -15.83 -4.40
N LYS A 286 17.36 -15.96 -3.06
CA LYS A 286 17.55 -17.25 -2.37
C LYS A 286 16.45 -18.26 -2.66
N MET A 287 15.20 -17.83 -2.83
CA MET A 287 14.11 -18.73 -3.22
C MET A 287 14.26 -19.19 -4.67
N LEU A 288 14.48 -18.27 -5.61
CA LEU A 288 14.61 -18.61 -7.03
C LEU A 288 15.91 -19.35 -7.37
N ALA A 289 16.87 -19.48 -6.44
CA ALA A 289 17.99 -20.40 -6.61
C ALA A 289 17.56 -21.88 -6.69
N PHE A 290 16.38 -22.24 -6.16
CA PHE A 290 15.88 -23.61 -6.17
C PHE A 290 14.90 -23.86 -7.32
N ARG A 291 15.18 -24.89 -8.14
CA ARG A 291 14.33 -25.29 -9.29
C ARG A 291 12.85 -25.42 -8.92
N ARG A 292 12.53 -26.04 -7.77
CA ARG A 292 11.15 -26.21 -7.30
C ARG A 292 10.40 -24.89 -7.16
N PHE A 293 11.02 -23.87 -6.58
CA PHE A 293 10.38 -22.56 -6.39
C PHE A 293 10.29 -21.80 -7.72
N ARG A 294 11.30 -21.91 -8.59
CA ARG A 294 11.24 -21.36 -9.95
C ARG A 294 10.10 -21.95 -10.78
N GLU A 295 9.94 -23.28 -10.78
CA GLU A 295 8.86 -23.96 -11.50
C GLU A 295 7.48 -23.55 -10.97
N GLN A 296 7.32 -23.46 -9.65
CA GLN A 296 6.07 -22.97 -9.04
C GLN A 296 5.79 -21.51 -9.43
N TYR A 297 6.80 -20.65 -9.37
CA TYR A 297 6.67 -19.24 -9.75
C TYR A 297 6.33 -19.08 -11.24
N LYS A 298 7.04 -19.78 -12.12
CA LYS A 298 6.78 -19.81 -13.57
C LYS A 298 5.36 -20.27 -13.89
N LYS A 299 4.85 -21.28 -13.17
CA LYS A 299 3.47 -21.74 -13.30
C LYS A 299 2.47 -20.66 -12.89
N LEU A 300 2.71 -19.96 -11.77
CA LEU A 300 1.88 -18.84 -11.32
C LEU A 300 1.90 -17.69 -12.33
N MET A 301 3.09 -17.29 -12.81
CA MET A 301 3.24 -16.24 -13.83
C MET A 301 2.46 -16.55 -15.10
N ARG A 302 2.62 -17.76 -15.66
CA ARG A 302 1.87 -18.21 -16.85
C ARG A 302 0.37 -18.24 -16.61
N HIS A 303 -0.05 -18.70 -15.44
CA HIS A 303 -1.47 -18.72 -15.09
C HIS A 303 -2.04 -17.31 -15.04
N HIS A 304 -1.41 -16.40 -14.28
CA HIS A 304 -1.91 -15.04 -14.10
C HIS A 304 -1.83 -14.19 -15.37
N LEU A 305 -0.84 -14.40 -16.25
CA LEU A 305 -0.84 -13.81 -17.60
C LEU A 305 -2.04 -14.25 -18.45
N LYS A 306 -2.61 -15.44 -18.20
CA LYS A 306 -3.80 -15.90 -18.93
C LYS A 306 -5.11 -15.47 -18.26
N THR A 307 -5.12 -15.29 -16.93
CA THR A 307 -6.37 -15.21 -16.16
C THR A 307 -6.63 -13.91 -15.42
N ALA A 308 -5.59 -13.22 -14.93
CA ALA A 308 -5.74 -12.09 -14.01
C ALA A 308 -5.13 -10.80 -14.58
N PHE A 309 -3.94 -10.88 -15.17
CA PHE A 309 -3.22 -9.74 -15.73
C PHE A 309 -3.51 -9.58 -17.23
N THR A 310 -4.78 -9.40 -17.57
CA THR A 310 -5.26 -9.18 -18.94
C THR A 310 -6.01 -7.86 -19.02
N GLU A 311 -5.99 -7.23 -20.18
CA GLU A 311 -6.76 -6.01 -20.43
C GLU A 311 -8.26 -6.21 -20.11
N GLN A 312 -8.83 -7.34 -20.53
CA GLN A 312 -10.22 -7.72 -20.27
C GLN A 312 -10.58 -7.80 -18.78
N LYS A 313 -9.61 -8.07 -17.90
CA LYS A 313 -9.83 -8.12 -16.45
C LYS A 313 -9.49 -6.81 -15.75
N ILE A 314 -8.45 -6.12 -16.20
CA ILE A 314 -7.94 -4.91 -15.56
C ILE A 314 -8.76 -3.69 -15.96
N MET A 315 -9.03 -3.50 -17.25
CA MET A 315 -9.63 -2.26 -17.76
C MET A 315 -11.06 -1.99 -17.25
N PRO A 316 -11.94 -2.99 -17.06
CA PRO A 316 -13.23 -2.73 -16.42
C PRO A 316 -13.09 -2.19 -14.99
N ILE A 317 -12.02 -2.57 -14.26
CA ILE A 317 -11.76 -2.04 -12.92
C ILE A 317 -11.23 -0.61 -13.01
N VAL A 318 -10.28 -0.35 -13.91
CA VAL A 318 -9.71 0.97 -14.17
C VAL A 318 -10.81 1.97 -14.53
N ASN A 319 -11.61 1.65 -15.56
CA ASN A 319 -12.66 2.53 -16.05
C ASN A 319 -13.70 2.82 -14.96
N ARG A 320 -14.09 1.80 -14.19
CA ARG A 320 -15.02 2.00 -13.08
C ARG A 320 -14.44 2.90 -12.00
N LEU A 321 -13.21 2.65 -11.53
CA LEU A 321 -12.58 3.48 -10.48
C LEU A 321 -12.37 4.92 -10.94
N HIS A 322 -11.93 5.12 -12.18
CA HIS A 322 -11.70 6.44 -12.76
C HIS A 322 -13.00 7.21 -12.96
N HIS A 323 -14.03 6.56 -13.50
CA HIS A 323 -15.36 7.16 -13.66
C HIS A 323 -15.99 7.51 -12.30
N GLU A 324 -15.90 6.63 -11.31
CA GLU A 324 -16.43 6.85 -9.94
C GLU A 324 -15.89 8.12 -9.27
N ILE A 325 -14.71 8.60 -9.65
CA ILE A 325 -14.08 9.78 -9.04
C ILE A 325 -14.06 11.02 -9.94
N SER A 326 -14.38 10.91 -11.23
CA SER A 326 -14.14 11.97 -12.22
C SER A 326 -14.76 13.32 -11.84
N GLU A 327 -16.06 13.33 -11.48
CA GLU A 327 -16.76 14.57 -11.07
C GLU A 327 -16.14 15.18 -9.80
N ALA A 328 -15.72 14.35 -8.85
CA ALA A 328 -15.12 14.83 -7.61
C ALA A 328 -13.69 15.37 -7.80
N VAL A 329 -12.96 14.83 -8.79
CA VAL A 329 -11.62 15.31 -9.15
C VAL A 329 -11.69 16.70 -9.80
N GLU A 330 -12.67 16.95 -10.66
CA GLU A 330 -12.89 18.29 -11.26
C GLU A 330 -13.13 19.38 -10.21
N GLN A 331 -13.67 19.01 -9.06
CA GLN A 331 -13.96 19.90 -7.95
C GLN A 331 -12.85 19.91 -6.88
N ASP A 332 -11.77 19.14 -7.07
CA ASP A 332 -10.71 18.99 -6.08
C ASP A 332 -9.78 20.21 -6.08
N PRO A 333 -9.77 21.04 -5.02
CA PRO A 333 -8.98 22.26 -4.99
C PRO A 333 -7.47 22.00 -4.90
N TYR A 334 -7.06 20.73 -4.74
CA TYR A 334 -5.67 20.32 -4.60
C TYR A 334 -5.25 19.28 -5.64
N MET A 335 -5.99 19.15 -6.75
CA MET A 335 -5.54 18.28 -7.84
C MET A 335 -4.21 18.80 -8.41
N LYS A 336 -3.14 18.00 -8.25
CA LYS A 336 -1.78 18.36 -8.70
C LYS A 336 -1.66 18.42 -10.21
N TRP A 337 -2.35 17.50 -10.89
CA TRP A 337 -2.14 17.23 -12.31
C TRP A 337 -3.21 17.90 -13.17
N PRO A 338 -2.86 18.36 -14.39
CA PRO A 338 -3.84 18.81 -15.37
C PRO A 338 -4.92 17.75 -15.65
N MET A 339 -6.15 18.20 -15.93
CA MET A 339 -7.29 17.30 -16.10
C MET A 339 -7.19 16.40 -17.35
N ASP A 340 -6.51 16.86 -18.40
CA ASP A 340 -6.18 16.06 -19.58
C ASP A 340 -5.21 14.92 -19.24
N VAL A 341 -4.23 15.17 -18.35
CA VAL A 341 -3.36 14.12 -17.81
C VAL A 341 -4.18 13.09 -17.05
N PHE A 342 -5.05 13.50 -16.12
CA PHE A 342 -5.96 12.60 -15.38
C PHE A 342 -6.85 11.80 -16.33
N ALA A 343 -7.44 12.43 -17.34
CA ALA A 343 -8.31 11.79 -18.32
C ALA A 343 -7.58 10.75 -19.18
N GLY A 344 -6.28 10.95 -19.45
CA GLY A 344 -5.44 10.02 -20.22
C GLY A 344 -4.93 8.80 -19.44
N GLU A 345 -5.01 8.81 -18.11
CA GLU A 345 -4.42 7.74 -17.29
C GLU A 345 -5.00 6.33 -17.51
N PRO A 346 -6.30 6.13 -17.79
CA PRO A 346 -6.82 4.82 -18.18
C PRO A 346 -6.09 4.23 -19.38
N GLU A 347 -5.80 5.03 -20.40
CA GLU A 347 -5.09 4.55 -21.59
C GLU A 347 -3.61 4.29 -21.32
N ARG A 348 -2.98 5.10 -20.45
CA ARG A 348 -1.61 4.82 -19.98
C ARG A 348 -1.53 3.47 -19.26
N ILE A 349 -2.51 3.16 -18.40
CA ILE A 349 -2.58 1.87 -17.71
C ILE A 349 -2.82 0.73 -18.72
N ARG A 350 -3.68 0.91 -19.74
CA ARG A 350 -3.89 -0.08 -20.81
C ARG A 350 -2.59 -0.38 -21.54
N THR A 351 -1.89 0.67 -21.97
CA THR A 351 -0.59 0.57 -22.66
C THR A 351 0.41 -0.19 -21.80
N TYR A 352 0.56 0.17 -20.53
CA TYR A 352 1.43 -0.55 -19.61
C TYR A 352 1.06 -2.03 -19.50
N VAL A 353 -0.23 -2.37 -19.42
CA VAL A 353 -0.66 -3.78 -19.35
C VAL A 353 -0.24 -4.54 -20.60
N ALA A 354 -0.40 -3.97 -21.80
CA ALA A 354 0.02 -4.59 -23.05
C ALA A 354 1.55 -4.81 -23.09
N GLU A 355 2.33 -3.74 -22.90
CA GLU A 355 3.80 -3.77 -22.92
C GLU A 355 4.37 -4.71 -21.85
N ARG A 356 3.81 -4.67 -20.63
CA ARG A 356 4.24 -5.51 -19.52
C ARG A 356 3.96 -6.99 -19.82
N ARG A 357 2.83 -7.31 -20.44
CA ARG A 357 2.50 -8.68 -20.84
C ARG A 357 3.48 -9.20 -21.88
N GLU A 358 3.78 -8.39 -22.90
CA GLU A 358 4.75 -8.73 -23.94
C GLU A 358 6.12 -9.03 -23.33
N TYR A 359 6.65 -8.09 -22.54
CA TYR A 359 7.90 -8.26 -21.81
C TYR A 359 7.90 -9.56 -20.96
N LEU A 360 6.86 -9.79 -20.17
CA LEU A 360 6.82 -10.97 -19.31
C LEU A 360 6.69 -12.27 -20.10
N HIS A 361 5.95 -12.29 -21.20
CA HIS A 361 5.89 -13.44 -22.10
C HIS A 361 7.26 -13.77 -22.67
N GLU A 362 8.01 -12.75 -23.10
CA GLU A 362 9.38 -12.90 -23.60
C GLU A 362 10.30 -13.46 -22.50
N LYS A 363 10.27 -12.90 -21.29
CA LYS A 363 11.22 -13.26 -20.21
C LYS A 363 10.86 -14.53 -19.44
N LEU A 364 9.72 -15.18 -19.69
CA LEU A 364 9.32 -16.43 -19.03
C LEU A 364 10.36 -17.56 -19.14
N HIS A 365 11.17 -17.58 -20.21
CA HIS A 365 12.22 -18.58 -20.39
C HIS A 365 13.34 -18.48 -19.34
N GLN A 366 13.51 -17.31 -18.71
CA GLN A 366 14.53 -17.06 -17.69
C GLN A 366 14.20 -17.62 -16.31
N LEU A 367 12.97 -18.11 -16.11
CA LEU A 367 12.51 -18.75 -14.88
C LEU A 367 12.72 -20.26 -14.90
#